data_AF-X0UNK1-F1
#
_entry.id   AF-X0UNK1-F1
#
_cell.length_a   1.000
_cell.length_b   1.000
_cell.length_c   1.000
_cell.angle_alpha   90.00
_cell.angle_beta   90.00
_cell.angle_gamma   90.00
#
_symmetry.space_group_name_H-M   'P 1'
#
loop_
_entity.id
_entity.type
_entity.pdbx_description
1 polymer ?
#
loop_
_entity_poly.entity_id
_entity_poly.type
_entity_poly.pdbx_seq_one_letter_code
_entity_poly.pdbx_strand_id
1 'polypeptide(L)'
;YPTATTSVIRSTKDMNVDGSVTRKTFAITPPVDIEIDVTRIMFQMITTGFPELNMFGDIVGASPPFGLFRGVVFRVVNGKNVNYFNAKQNSDLALLMYDVKEYEAAKHGVNGIGGRLTYSGQSKHGVTIRLALGDTLEIIIQDDLTSLLKFRMLAAFHEVED
;
A
#
# COMPACT_ATOMS: atom_id res chain seq x y z
N TYR A 1 23.81 9.84 -24.13
CA TYR A 1 22.61 9.20 -23.58
C TYR A 1 22.21 10.04 -22.38
N PRO A 2 21.01 10.64 -22.31
CA PRO A 2 20.57 11.24 -21.07
C PRO A 2 20.53 10.13 -20.03
N THR A 3 21.39 10.27 -19.03
CA THR A 3 21.43 9.38 -17.88
C THR A 3 20.16 9.68 -17.11
N ALA A 4 19.12 8.87 -17.27
CA ALA A 4 17.96 8.95 -16.40
C ALA A 4 18.46 8.76 -14.98
N THR A 5 18.51 9.84 -14.20
CA THR A 5 18.93 9.74 -12.82
C THR A 5 17.76 9.16 -12.06
N THR A 6 17.66 7.83 -11.98
CA THR A 6 16.68 7.17 -11.12
C THR A 6 17.02 7.45 -9.66
N SER A 7 16.65 8.63 -9.16
CA SER A 7 16.59 8.92 -7.74
C SER A 7 15.36 8.20 -7.18
N VAL A 8 15.53 6.95 -6.77
CA VAL A 8 14.44 6.21 -6.10
C VAL A 8 14.30 6.75 -4.69
N ILE A 9 13.46 7.77 -4.52
CA ILE A 9 13.11 8.30 -3.20
C ILE A 9 12.09 7.36 -2.56
N ARG A 10 12.28 7.09 -1.25
CA ARG A 10 11.46 6.15 -0.49
C ARG A 10 10.81 6.85 0.69
N SER A 11 9.49 6.77 0.76
CA SER A 11 8.72 7.15 1.96
C SER A 11 8.27 5.90 2.68
N THR A 12 8.42 5.84 4.01
CA THR A 12 7.92 4.73 4.83
C THR A 12 7.06 5.24 5.99
N LYS A 13 5.98 4.51 6.30
CA LYS A 13 5.11 4.83 7.43
C LYS A 13 4.53 3.58 8.04
N ASP A 14 4.44 3.56 9.37
CA ASP A 14 3.64 2.59 10.10
C ASP A 14 2.16 3.02 10.06
N MET A 15 1.35 2.11 9.56
CA MET A 15 -0.07 2.26 9.28
C MET A 15 -0.92 1.46 10.26
N ASN A 16 -0.31 0.84 11.28
CA ASN A 16 -1.07 0.11 12.28
C ASN A 16 -2.04 1.05 13.03
N VAL A 17 -3.31 0.63 13.12
CA VAL A 17 -4.40 1.37 13.78
C VAL A 17 -4.77 0.64 15.06
N ASP A 18 -4.56 1.29 16.20
CA ASP A 18 -4.86 0.75 17.53
C ASP A 18 -6.33 1.00 17.90
N GLY A 19 -7.27 0.33 17.21
CA GLY A 19 -8.72 0.39 17.50
C GLY A 19 -9.37 1.78 17.44
N SER A 20 -8.59 2.81 17.08
CA SER A 20 -9.01 4.21 17.07
C SER A 20 -9.84 4.49 15.82
N VAL A 21 -10.90 5.27 15.97
CA VAL A 21 -11.65 5.84 14.82
C VAL A 21 -10.82 6.83 13.99
N THR A 22 -9.60 7.14 14.43
CA THR A 22 -8.67 8.04 13.76
C THR A 22 -8.08 7.37 12.52
N ARG A 23 -8.44 7.92 11.35
CA ARG A 23 -7.89 7.52 10.06
C ARG A 23 -6.36 7.66 10.04
N LYS A 24 -5.67 6.60 9.63
CA LYS A 24 -4.25 6.67 9.24
C LYS A 24 -4.18 6.84 7.73
N THR A 25 -3.39 7.82 7.29
CA THR A 25 -3.11 8.07 5.88
C THR A 25 -1.60 8.01 5.63
N PHE A 26 -1.17 7.17 4.70
CA PHE A 26 0.13 7.28 4.06
C PHE A 26 -0.05 8.14 2.82
N ALA A 27 0.68 9.25 2.74
CA ALA A 27 0.53 10.23 1.68
C ALA A 27 1.87 10.48 0.99
N ILE A 28 1.83 10.64 -0.32
CA ILE A 28 2.94 11.11 -1.14
C ILE A 28 2.43 12.32 -1.91
N THR A 29 3.08 13.44 -1.68
CA THR A 29 2.82 14.71 -2.36
C THR A 29 4.14 15.16 -2.98
N PRO A 30 4.16 15.57 -4.25
CA PRO A 30 5.34 16.16 -4.85
C PRO A 30 5.78 17.39 -4.04
N PRO A 31 7.09 17.56 -3.78
CA PRO A 31 7.66 18.84 -3.37
C PRO A 31 7.32 19.97 -4.36
N VAL A 32 7.52 21.21 -3.93
CA VAL A 32 7.22 22.39 -4.74
C VAL A 32 8.02 22.35 -6.05
N ASP A 33 7.36 22.70 -7.15
CA ASP A 33 7.90 22.83 -8.52
C ASP A 33 8.47 21.55 -9.17
N ILE A 34 8.12 20.35 -8.69
CA ILE A 34 8.49 19.09 -9.36
C ILE A 34 7.29 18.18 -9.62
N GLU A 35 7.35 17.40 -10.70
CA GLU A 35 6.47 16.26 -10.92
C GLU A 35 7.18 14.97 -10.54
N ILE A 36 6.44 14.00 -10.03
CA ILE A 36 6.98 12.67 -9.72
C ILE A 36 6.17 11.56 -10.37
N ASP A 37 6.87 10.52 -10.80
CA ASP A 37 6.28 9.28 -11.27
C ASP A 37 6.40 8.20 -10.19
N VAL A 38 5.27 7.86 -9.58
CA VAL A 38 5.18 6.75 -8.64
C VAL A 38 5.19 5.44 -9.42
N THR A 39 6.24 4.66 -9.19
CA THR A 39 6.47 3.41 -9.92
C THR A 39 5.98 2.20 -9.14
N ARG A 40 6.11 2.22 -7.81
CA ARG A 40 5.79 1.07 -6.97
C ARG A 40 5.32 1.48 -5.58
N ILE A 41 4.38 0.70 -5.07
CA ILE A 41 3.89 0.73 -3.70
C ILE A 41 4.09 -0.67 -3.12
N MET A 42 4.76 -0.74 -1.99
CA MET A 42 5.06 -1.98 -1.28
C MET A 42 4.43 -1.93 0.09
N PHE A 43 4.01 -3.09 0.58
CA PHE A 43 3.50 -3.21 1.92
C PHE A 43 4.08 -4.43 2.62
N GLN A 44 4.09 -4.38 3.95
CA GLN A 44 4.37 -5.51 4.80
C GLN A 44 3.49 -5.45 6.05
N MET A 45 2.81 -6.55 6.33
CA MET A 45 2.15 -6.81 7.59
C MET A 45 2.91 -7.89 8.35
N ILE A 46 3.14 -7.66 9.64
CA ILE A 46 3.61 -8.67 10.59
C ILE A 46 2.43 -9.03 11.47
N THR A 47 2.13 -10.31 11.55
CA THR A 47 0.93 -10.85 12.17
C THR A 47 1.27 -11.79 13.32
N THR A 48 0.29 -12.03 14.20
CA THR A 48 0.40 -13.04 15.25
C THR A 48 0.03 -14.41 14.72
N GLY A 49 -1.10 -14.51 14.01
CA GLY A 49 -1.57 -15.70 13.29
C GLY A 49 -1.10 -15.77 11.84
N PHE A 50 -1.36 -16.92 11.21
CA PHE A 50 -1.09 -17.10 9.77
C PHE A 50 -2.09 -16.28 8.93
N PRO A 51 -1.63 -15.46 7.97
CA PRO A 51 -2.51 -14.60 7.20
C PRO A 51 -3.16 -15.33 6.03
N GLU A 52 -4.40 -15.79 6.20
CA GLU A 52 -5.15 -16.49 5.17
C GLU A 52 -5.81 -15.53 4.16
N LEU A 53 -6.12 -16.02 2.95
CA LEU A 53 -6.67 -15.20 1.86
C LEU A 53 -7.99 -14.51 2.19
N ASN A 54 -8.83 -15.11 3.02
CA ASN A 54 -10.11 -14.54 3.47
C ASN A 54 -9.96 -13.45 4.55
N MET A 55 -8.78 -13.31 5.18
CA MET A 55 -8.49 -12.33 6.23
C MET A 55 -7.86 -11.06 5.66
N PHE A 56 -7.63 -10.03 6.48
CA PHE A 56 -6.69 -8.95 6.16
C PHE A 56 -5.52 -9.00 7.14
N GLY A 57 -4.32 -9.30 6.67
CA GLY A 57 -3.29 -9.84 7.57
C GLY A 57 -3.84 -11.12 8.22
N ASP A 58 -3.89 -11.17 9.55
CA ASP A 58 -4.52 -12.25 10.33
C ASP A 58 -5.86 -11.85 10.97
N ILE A 59 -6.46 -10.73 10.53
CA ILE A 59 -7.71 -10.22 11.08
C ILE A 59 -8.88 -11.09 10.64
N VAL A 60 -9.44 -11.82 11.60
CA VAL A 60 -10.65 -12.64 11.43
C VAL A 60 -11.92 -11.77 11.50
N GLY A 61 -11.90 -10.63 12.19
CA GLY A 61 -13.11 -9.84 12.48
C GLY A 61 -13.04 -8.37 12.07
N ALA A 62 -13.69 -8.03 10.94
CA ALA A 62 -14.28 -6.71 10.70
C ALA A 62 -15.43 -6.68 9.63
N SER A 63 -15.89 -7.82 9.08
CA SER A 63 -17.19 -8.12 8.35
C SER A 63 -17.07 -8.37 6.81
N PRO A 64 -18.00 -9.10 6.15
CA PRO A 64 -18.08 -10.56 5.98
C PRO A 64 -17.57 -11.10 4.61
N PRO A 65 -17.13 -12.37 4.52
CA PRO A 65 -17.12 -13.35 5.61
C PRO A 65 -15.95 -13.21 6.61
N PHE A 66 -14.83 -12.58 6.25
CA PHE A 66 -13.69 -12.24 7.12
C PHE A 66 -12.94 -11.00 6.53
N GLY A 67 -12.04 -10.34 7.26
CA GLY A 67 -11.32 -9.12 6.80
C GLY A 67 -11.90 -7.78 7.24
N LEU A 68 -11.48 -6.67 6.63
CA LEU A 68 -11.79 -5.27 7.03
C LEU A 68 -13.23 -4.82 6.68
N PHE A 69 -13.84 -3.95 7.51
CA PHE A 69 -15.17 -3.38 7.24
C PHE A 69 -15.11 -2.33 6.13
N ARG A 70 -14.22 -1.35 6.28
CA ARG A 70 -14.09 -0.18 5.39
C ARG A 70 -13.05 -0.44 4.30
N GLY A 71 -11.99 -1.16 4.65
CA GLY A 71 -10.91 -1.55 3.76
C GLY A 71 -9.78 -0.52 3.66
N VAL A 72 -8.75 -0.91 2.91
CA VAL A 72 -7.63 -0.03 2.53
C VAL A 72 -7.95 0.63 1.21
N VAL A 73 -8.18 1.94 1.26
CA VAL A 73 -8.46 2.74 0.07
C VAL A 73 -7.17 3.31 -0.49
N PHE A 74 -6.91 3.04 -1.77
CA PHE A 74 -5.84 3.65 -2.54
C PHE A 74 -6.41 4.64 -3.55
N ARG A 75 -5.96 5.90 -3.47
CA ARG A 75 -6.48 6.97 -4.33
C ARG A 75 -5.45 8.04 -4.66
N VAL A 76 -5.74 8.81 -5.70
CA VAL A 76 -5.08 10.09 -5.97
C VAL A 76 -6.09 11.22 -5.74
N VAL A 77 -5.62 12.31 -5.14
CA VAL A 77 -6.34 13.55 -4.93
C VAL A 77 -5.72 14.61 -5.84
N ASN A 78 -6.42 15.00 -6.90
CA ASN A 78 -5.94 15.95 -7.93
C ASN A 78 -7.04 16.96 -8.31
N GLY A 79 -7.56 17.67 -7.31
CA GLY A 79 -8.80 18.47 -7.44
C GLY A 79 -10.09 17.63 -7.47
N LYS A 80 -9.97 16.31 -7.65
CA LYS A 80 -11.01 15.29 -7.42
C LYS A 80 -10.38 14.07 -6.73
N ASN A 81 -11.22 13.23 -6.11
CA ASN A 81 -10.77 11.96 -5.55
C ASN A 81 -10.93 10.86 -6.61
N VAL A 82 -9.81 10.30 -7.07
CA VAL A 82 -9.78 9.16 -7.99
C VAL A 82 -9.35 7.92 -7.22
N ASN A 83 -10.30 7.03 -6.92
CA ASN A 83 -10.01 5.77 -6.22
C ASN A 83 -9.59 4.70 -7.23
N TYR A 84 -8.45 4.05 -7.02
CA TYR A 84 -8.02 2.93 -7.87
C TYR A 84 -8.56 1.60 -7.36
N PHE A 85 -8.51 1.40 -6.04
CA PHE A 85 -9.06 0.21 -5.41
C PHE A 85 -9.40 0.43 -3.93
N ASN A 86 -10.20 -0.49 -3.40
CA ASN A 86 -10.43 -0.68 -1.98
C ASN A 86 -10.26 -2.17 -1.67
N ALA A 87 -9.27 -2.52 -0.86
CA ALA A 87 -8.98 -3.90 -0.51
C ALA A 87 -9.42 -4.19 0.94
N LYS A 88 -10.24 -5.23 1.13
CA LYS A 88 -10.76 -5.65 2.43
C LYS A 88 -10.11 -6.94 2.92
N GLN A 89 -9.59 -7.75 2.00
CA GLN A 89 -8.98 -9.04 2.27
C GLN A 89 -7.60 -9.17 1.59
N ASN A 90 -6.83 -10.16 2.03
CA ASN A 90 -5.58 -10.58 1.43
C ASN A 90 -5.82 -11.10 0.00
N SER A 91 -6.98 -11.73 -0.26
CA SER A 91 -7.44 -12.12 -1.60
C SER A 91 -7.59 -10.92 -2.54
N ASP A 92 -8.16 -9.81 -2.07
CA ASP A 92 -8.28 -8.57 -2.85
C ASP A 92 -6.89 -8.02 -3.21
N LEU A 93 -5.96 -8.02 -2.23
CA LEU A 93 -4.58 -7.60 -2.46
C LEU A 93 -3.87 -8.52 -3.46
N ALA A 94 -4.07 -9.84 -3.36
CA ALA A 94 -3.51 -10.84 -4.27
C ALA A 94 -4.07 -10.72 -5.69
N LEU A 95 -5.32 -10.27 -5.85
CA LEU A 95 -5.89 -9.98 -7.16
C LEU A 95 -5.28 -8.71 -7.80
N LEU A 96 -5.03 -7.69 -6.99
CA LEU A 96 -4.51 -6.39 -7.44
C LEU A 96 -3.00 -6.39 -7.67
N MET A 97 -2.27 -7.20 -6.92
CA MET A 97 -0.80 -7.22 -6.91
C MET A 97 -0.28 -8.54 -7.44
N TYR A 98 0.71 -8.44 -8.33
CA TYR A 98 1.29 -9.60 -9.00
C TYR A 98 2.06 -10.55 -8.06
N ASP A 99 2.62 -10.05 -6.95
CA ASP A 99 3.58 -10.78 -6.10
C ASP A 99 3.26 -10.70 -4.59
N VAL A 100 1.99 -10.87 -4.20
CA VAL A 100 1.64 -11.05 -2.78
C VAL A 100 2.20 -12.38 -2.27
N LYS A 101 2.85 -12.33 -1.11
CA LYS A 101 3.47 -13.49 -0.46
C LYS A 101 3.14 -13.49 1.03
N GLU A 102 2.61 -14.61 1.47
CA GLU A 102 2.43 -14.96 2.88
C GLU A 102 3.74 -15.54 3.43
N TYR A 103 4.00 -15.26 4.70
CA TYR A 103 5.14 -15.74 5.46
C TYR A 103 4.62 -16.51 6.66
N GLU A 104 4.98 -17.80 6.73
CA GLU A 104 4.75 -18.61 7.92
C GLU A 104 6.01 -18.58 8.80
N ALA A 105 5.82 -18.36 10.09
CA ALA A 105 6.89 -18.36 11.08
C ALA A 105 7.52 -19.75 11.22
N ALA A 106 8.84 -19.85 11.04
CA ALA A 106 9.61 -21.01 11.49
C ALA A 106 10.21 -20.74 12.87
N LYS A 107 10.01 -21.65 13.84
CA LYS A 107 10.56 -21.60 15.21
C LYS A 107 10.23 -20.31 15.98
N HIS A 108 11.09 -19.29 15.86
CA HIS A 108 11.02 -18.00 16.55
C HIS A 108 10.73 -16.85 15.57
N GLY A 109 10.39 -17.16 14.32
CA GLY A 109 9.96 -16.17 13.33
C GLY A 109 8.58 -15.57 13.66
N VAL A 110 8.18 -14.60 12.84
CA VAL A 110 6.84 -14.01 12.89
C VAL A 110 6.11 -14.33 11.60
N ASN A 111 4.79 -14.49 11.70
CA ASN A 111 3.94 -14.60 10.52
C ASN A 111 3.84 -13.23 9.85
N GLY A 112 3.42 -13.22 8.60
CA GLY A 112 3.13 -11.96 7.93
C GLY A 112 2.77 -12.12 6.48
N ILE A 113 2.53 -11.00 5.83
CA ILE A 113 2.22 -10.95 4.40
C ILE A 113 2.81 -9.67 3.83
N GLY A 114 3.35 -9.76 2.63
CA GLY A 114 3.93 -8.63 1.93
C GLY A 114 3.68 -8.72 0.44
N GLY A 115 3.74 -7.58 -0.23
CA GLY A 115 3.51 -7.53 -1.67
C GLY A 115 3.94 -6.20 -2.26
N ARG A 116 3.97 -6.17 -3.60
CA ARG A 116 4.40 -5.01 -4.36
C ARG A 116 3.48 -4.75 -5.53
N LEU A 117 2.75 -3.65 -5.41
CA LEU A 117 2.00 -3.08 -6.51
C LEU A 117 2.97 -2.29 -7.41
N THR A 118 3.15 -2.74 -8.65
CA THR A 118 4.05 -2.12 -9.62
C THR A 118 3.25 -1.50 -10.75
N TYR A 119 3.44 -0.19 -10.96
CA TYR A 119 2.79 0.59 -12.01
C TYR A 119 3.65 0.69 -13.28
N SER A 120 4.98 0.67 -13.14
CA SER A 120 5.87 0.68 -14.30
C SER A 120 6.08 -0.71 -14.92
N GLY A 121 5.88 -0.80 -16.24
CA GLY A 121 6.20 -1.99 -17.05
C GLY A 121 4.99 -2.62 -17.73
N GLN A 122 5.18 -3.05 -18.98
CA GLN A 122 4.12 -3.58 -19.85
C GLN A 122 3.48 -4.88 -19.32
N SER A 123 4.19 -5.65 -18.49
CA SER A 123 3.69 -6.87 -17.83
C SER A 123 3.06 -6.62 -16.45
N LYS A 124 2.79 -5.34 -16.12
CA LYS A 124 2.21 -4.89 -14.85
C LYS A 124 1.01 -3.99 -15.15
N HIS A 125 0.82 -2.88 -14.41
CA HIS A 125 -0.26 -1.93 -14.69
C HIS A 125 0.03 -0.96 -15.85
N GLY A 126 1.17 -1.13 -16.54
CA GLY A 126 1.46 -0.49 -17.84
C GLY A 126 2.00 0.94 -17.77
N VAL A 127 1.51 1.77 -16.85
CA VAL A 127 1.84 3.21 -16.76
C VAL A 127 2.05 3.62 -15.30
N THR A 128 3.04 4.49 -15.04
CA THR A 128 3.30 5.10 -13.74
C THR A 128 2.14 5.99 -13.28
N ILE A 129 2.02 6.21 -11.97
CA ILE A 129 1.12 7.25 -11.46
C ILE A 129 1.91 8.55 -11.41
N ARG A 130 1.63 9.43 -12.37
CA ARG A 130 2.13 10.80 -12.40
C ARG A 130 1.41 11.64 -11.36
N LEU A 131 2.16 12.35 -10.53
CA LEU A 131 1.65 13.33 -9.57
C LEU A 131 2.25 14.69 -9.91
N ALA A 132 1.38 15.65 -10.24
CA ALA A 132 1.76 17.04 -10.47
C ALA A 132 1.70 17.86 -9.18
N LEU A 133 2.12 19.12 -9.23
CA LEU A 133 2.06 20.03 -8.08
C LEU A 133 0.63 20.12 -7.53
N GLY A 134 0.47 19.81 -6.25
CA GLY A 134 -0.82 19.78 -5.55
C GLY A 134 -1.54 18.43 -5.58
N ASP A 135 -1.08 17.48 -6.40
CA ASP A 135 -1.60 16.12 -6.38
C ASP A 135 -1.10 15.37 -5.15
N THR A 136 -1.90 14.45 -4.63
CA THR A 136 -1.48 13.58 -3.53
C THR A 136 -1.97 12.17 -3.74
N LEU A 137 -1.05 11.21 -3.72
CA LEU A 137 -1.39 9.79 -3.58
C LEU A 137 -1.64 9.50 -2.11
N GLU A 138 -2.78 8.89 -1.81
CA GLU A 138 -3.18 8.53 -0.46
C GLU A 138 -3.50 7.04 -0.35
N ILE A 139 -2.99 6.43 0.71
CA ILE A 139 -3.37 5.10 1.18
C ILE A 139 -3.96 5.25 2.56
N ILE A 140 -5.20 4.83 2.70
CA ILE A 140 -6.07 5.22 3.79
C ILE A 140 -6.58 3.98 4.46
N ILE A 141 -6.53 3.98 5.78
CA ILE A 141 -7.17 2.95 6.59
C ILE A 141 -7.80 3.56 7.84
N GLN A 142 -8.95 3.01 8.22
CA GLN A 142 -9.71 3.43 9.41
C GLN A 142 -10.37 2.23 10.12
N ASP A 143 -10.07 1.01 9.69
CA ASP A 143 -10.46 -0.19 10.40
C ASP A 143 -9.53 -0.45 11.59
N ASP A 144 -10.02 -1.25 12.54
CA ASP A 144 -9.22 -1.75 13.64
C ASP A 144 -8.19 -2.75 13.14
N LEU A 145 -6.91 -2.48 13.39
CA LEU A 145 -5.79 -3.34 13.01
C LEU A 145 -5.06 -3.93 14.22
N THR A 146 -5.65 -3.91 15.42
CA THR A 146 -4.99 -4.33 16.67
C THR A 146 -4.44 -5.76 16.67
N SER A 147 -4.92 -6.67 15.80
CA SER A 147 -4.32 -8.00 15.65
C SER A 147 -2.97 -7.99 14.92
N LEU A 148 -2.70 -6.96 14.11
CA LEU A 148 -1.43 -6.82 13.41
C LEU A 148 -0.39 -6.32 14.42
N LEU A 149 0.78 -6.97 14.42
CA LEU A 149 1.94 -6.47 15.16
C LEU A 149 2.55 -5.24 14.48
N LYS A 150 2.45 -5.18 13.14
CA LYS A 150 2.99 -4.08 12.35
C LYS A 150 2.35 -4.01 10.97
N PHE A 151 2.13 -2.80 10.45
CA PHE A 151 1.74 -2.59 9.06
C PHE A 151 2.58 -1.46 8.45
N ARG A 152 3.47 -1.77 7.52
CA ARG A 152 4.35 -0.80 6.88
C ARG A 152 3.98 -0.60 5.42
N MET A 153 4.00 0.66 5.00
CA MET A 153 3.95 1.05 3.60
C MET A 153 5.29 1.62 3.17
N LEU A 154 5.68 1.33 1.93
CA LEU A 154 6.82 1.96 1.26
C LEU A 154 6.41 2.35 -0.16
N ALA A 155 6.79 3.54 -0.60
CA ALA A 155 6.63 3.94 -1.99
C ALA A 155 7.97 4.24 -2.65
N ALA A 156 8.07 3.97 -3.94
CA ALA A 156 9.20 4.28 -4.78
C ALA A 156 8.74 5.13 -5.96
N PHE A 157 9.38 6.29 -6.14
CA PHE A 157 9.10 7.24 -7.20
C PHE A 157 10.40 7.83 -7.73
N HIS A 158 10.33 8.48 -8.89
CA HIS A 158 11.39 9.29 -9.46
C HIS A 158 10.83 10.66 -9.83
N GLU A 159 11.69 11.67 -9.85
CA GLU A 159 11.39 12.96 -10.45
C GLU A 159 11.31 12.81 -11.97
N VAL A 160 10.41 13.58 -12.57
CA VAL A 160 10.28 13.66 -14.02
C VAL A 160 11.33 14.65 -14.52
N GLU A 161 12.29 14.16 -15.29
CA GLU A 161 13.25 15.00 -16.02
C GLU A 161 12.71 15.25 -17.44
N ASP A 162 12.66 16.52 -17.86
CA ASP A 162 12.30 16.95 -19.23
C ASP A 162 13.35 16.57 -20.28
#